data_AF-A0A3T0L376-F1
#
_entry.id   AF-A0A3T0L376-F1
#
_cell.length_a   1.000
_cell.length_b   1.000
_cell.length_c   1.000
_cell.angle_alpha   90.00
_cell.angle_beta   90.00
_cell.angle_gamma   90.00
#
_symmetry.space_group_name_H-M   'P 1'
#
loop_
_entity.id
_entity.type
_entity.pdbx_description
1 polymer ?
#
loop_
_entity_poly.entity_id
_entity_poly.type
_entity_poly.pdbx_seq_one_letter_code
_entity_poly.pdbx_strand_id
1 'polypeptide(L)' 'MKKLLAVLAVAGFAFAGQNCAMCHNGGMAKKLDTLTPAQIEAKMKEFKAGKGNQMMVNIAKQMSEKEIKADAEKYGKK' A
#
# COMPACT_ATOMS: atom_id res chain seq x y z
N MET A 1 34.45 -5.63 -3.11
CA MET A 1 33.25 -6.51 -3.23
C MET A 1 32.21 -6.32 -2.12
N LYS A 2 32.55 -5.86 -0.90
CA LYS A 2 31.55 -5.64 0.18
C LYS A 2 30.59 -4.46 -0.01
N LYS A 3 30.89 -3.51 -0.93
CA LYS A 3 30.08 -2.29 -1.14
C LYS A 3 28.97 -2.45 -2.20
N LEU A 4 28.98 -3.52 -2.98
CA LEU A 4 27.98 -3.78 -4.05
C LEU A 4 26.71 -4.46 -3.52
N LEU A 5 26.80 -5.20 -2.42
CA LEU A 5 25.65 -5.88 -1.81
C LEU A 5 24.69 -4.90 -1.11
N ALA A 6 25.18 -3.76 -0.63
CA ALA A 6 24.35 -2.76 0.03
C ALA A 6 23.44 -2.01 -0.95
N VAL A 7 23.88 -1.83 -2.20
CA VAL A 7 23.11 -1.09 -3.23
C VAL A 7 21.96 -1.95 -3.79
N LEU A 8 22.15 -3.27 -3.86
CA LEU A 8 21.10 -4.21 -4.29
C LEU A 8 20.01 -4.42 -3.22
N ALA A 9 20.35 -4.31 -1.94
CA ALA A 9 19.38 -4.44 -0.86
C ALA A 9 18.35 -3.29 -0.85
N VAL A 10 18.73 -2.08 -1.28
CA VAL A 10 17.81 -0.93 -1.33
C VAL A 10 16.94 -0.94 -2.60
N ALA A 11 17.44 -1.54 -3.69
CA ALA A 11 16.68 -1.68 -4.93
C ALA A 11 15.64 -2.82 -4.89
N GLY A 12 15.86 -3.86 -4.06
CA GLY A 12 14.94 -4.99 -3.92
C GLY A 12 13.60 -4.68 -3.27
N PHE A 13 13.49 -3.60 -2.50
CA PHE A 13 12.22 -3.16 -1.88
C PHE A 13 11.35 -2.30 -2.80
N ALA A 14 11.87 -1.82 -3.93
CA ALA A 14 11.10 -0.95 -4.84
C ALA A 14 10.08 -1.71 -5.70
N PHE A 15 10.21 -3.05 -5.83
CA PHE A 15 9.39 -3.85 -6.74
C PHE A 15 8.53 -4.93 -6.07
N ALA A 16 8.61 -5.09 -4.75
CA ALA A 16 7.69 -5.93 -3.98
C ALA A 16 6.54 -5.14 -3.33
N GLY A 17 6.48 -3.82 -3.57
CA GLY A 17 5.38 -2.97 -3.15
C GLY A 17 4.09 -3.45 -3.80
N GLN A 18 3.13 -3.85 -2.98
CA GLN A 18 1.82 -4.30 -3.44
C GLN A 18 1.20 -3.20 -4.31
N ASN A 19 1.18 -3.43 -5.63
CA ASN A 19 0.72 -2.43 -6.57
C ASN A 19 -0.79 -2.27 -6.40
N CYS A 20 -1.23 -1.27 -5.62
CA CYS A 20 -2.64 -1.05 -5.30
C CYS A 20 -3.49 -0.94 -6.59
N ALA A 21 -2.90 -0.39 -7.66
CA ALA A 21 -3.52 -0.28 -8.97
C ALA A 21 -3.90 -1.64 -9.58
N MET A 22 -3.17 -2.71 -9.29
CA MET A 22 -3.44 -4.04 -9.85
C MET A 22 -4.86 -4.53 -9.47
N CYS A 23 -5.27 -4.31 -8.22
CA CYS A 23 -6.60 -4.71 -7.76
C CYS A 23 -7.63 -3.59 -7.94
N HIS A 24 -7.23 -2.34 -7.72
CA HIS A 24 -8.16 -1.21 -7.67
C HIS A 24 -8.44 -0.56 -9.03
N ASN A 25 -7.51 -0.63 -9.99
CA ASN A 25 -7.74 -0.15 -11.36
C ASN A 25 -8.23 -1.28 -12.29
N GLY A 26 -8.00 -2.53 -11.92
CA GLY A 26 -8.49 -3.72 -12.64
C GLY A 26 -9.95 -4.09 -12.36
N GLY A 27 -10.67 -3.31 -11.53
CA GLY A 27 -12.08 -3.54 -11.21
C GLY A 27 -12.35 -4.66 -10.18
N MET A 28 -11.31 -5.28 -9.63
CA MET A 28 -11.43 -6.30 -8.57
C MET A 28 -11.74 -5.70 -7.20
N ALA A 29 -11.42 -4.42 -7.01
CA ALA A 29 -11.68 -3.67 -5.78
C ALA A 29 -12.21 -2.25 -6.11
N LYS A 30 -12.75 -1.58 -5.09
CA LYS A 30 -13.26 -0.20 -5.23
C LYS A 30 -12.13 0.75 -5.64
N LYS A 31 -12.33 1.55 -6.69
CA LYS A 31 -11.32 2.50 -7.16
C LYS A 31 -10.87 3.48 -6.05
N LEU A 32 -9.56 3.67 -5.92
CA LEU A 32 -8.95 4.51 -4.87
C LEU A 32 -9.12 6.01 -5.15
N ASP A 33 -9.27 6.41 -6.41
CA ASP A 33 -9.56 7.78 -6.84
C ASP A 33 -10.95 8.30 -6.39
N THR A 34 -11.77 7.44 -5.79
CA THR A 34 -13.06 7.81 -5.18
C THR A 34 -12.93 8.20 -3.69
N LEU A 35 -11.76 8.01 -3.10
CA LEU A 35 -11.46 8.26 -1.69
C LEU A 35 -10.35 9.30 -1.56
N THR A 36 -10.48 10.23 -0.62
CA THR A 36 -9.37 11.13 -0.27
C THR A 36 -8.21 10.35 0.39
N PRO A 37 -6.97 10.86 0.36
CA PRO A 37 -5.85 10.25 1.06
C PRO A 37 -6.16 9.92 2.53
N ALA A 38 -6.76 10.87 3.26
CA ALA A 38 -7.15 10.67 4.66
C ALA A 38 -8.14 9.50 4.85
N GLN A 39 -9.09 9.32 3.92
CA GLN A 39 -10.02 8.20 3.95
C GLN A 39 -9.33 6.87 3.65
N ILE A 40 -8.35 6.85 2.75
CA ILE A 40 -7.55 5.65 2.46
C ILE A 40 -6.73 5.28 3.70
N GLU A 41 -6.03 6.24 4.32
CA GLU A 41 -5.26 6.00 5.55
C GLU A 41 -6.14 5.45 6.69
N ALA A 42 -7.32 6.05 6.90
CA ALA A 42 -8.26 5.60 7.92
C ALA A 42 -8.70 4.15 7.69
N LYS A 43 -9.05 3.80 6.45
CA LYS A 43 -9.42 2.42 6.09
C LYS A 43 -8.25 1.45 6.25
N MET A 44 -7.05 1.84 5.86
CA MET A 44 -5.85 1.01 6.04
C MET A 44 -5.56 0.74 7.52
N LYS A 45 -5.80 1.72 8.41
CA LYS A 45 -5.71 1.52 9.86
C LYS A 45 -6.76 0.54 10.38
N GLU A 46 -8.00 0.61 9.88
CA GLU A 46 -9.05 -0.37 10.20
C GLU A 46 -8.65 -1.79 9.75
N PHE A 47 -8.15 -1.94 8.52
CA PHE A 47 -7.66 -3.23 8.01
C PHE A 47 -6.47 -3.75 8.82
N LYS A 48 -5.56 -2.87 9.23
CA LYS A 48 -4.41 -3.24 10.06
C LYS A 48 -4.84 -3.73 11.45
N ALA A 49 -5.92 -3.16 11.99
CA ALA A 49 -6.57 -3.63 13.21
C ALA A 49 -7.39 -4.93 13.02
N GLY A 50 -7.39 -5.52 11.83
CA GLY A 50 -8.07 -6.78 11.53
C GLY A 50 -9.55 -6.64 11.16
N LYS A 51 -10.04 -5.44 10.88
CA LYS A 51 -11.44 -5.19 10.53
C LYS A 51 -11.64 -5.12 9.02
N GLY A 52 -12.77 -5.61 8.52
CA GLY A 52 -13.15 -5.47 7.11
C GLY A 52 -12.72 -6.63 6.21
N ASN A 53 -12.38 -6.35 4.96
CA ASN A 53 -12.06 -7.38 3.97
C ASN A 53 -10.73 -8.08 4.31
N GLN A 54 -10.74 -9.42 4.36
CA GLN A 54 -9.58 -10.19 4.82
C GLN A 54 -8.34 -10.08 3.91
N MET A 55 -8.53 -9.88 2.60
CA MET A 55 -7.41 -9.63 1.69
C MET A 55 -6.74 -8.30 2.04
N MET A 56 -7.53 -7.24 2.25
CA MET A 56 -7.00 -5.94 2.67
C MET A 56 -6.38 -5.96 4.07
N VAL A 57 -6.91 -6.77 4.99
CA VAL A 57 -6.29 -7.00 6.31
C VAL A 57 -4.88 -7.59 6.16
N ASN A 58 -4.72 -8.61 5.32
CA ASN A 58 -3.43 -9.26 5.09
C ASN A 58 -2.41 -8.30 4.46
N ILE A 59 -2.85 -7.49 3.48
CA ILE A 59 -2.10 -6.38 2.86
C ILE A 59 -1.67 -5.36 3.93
N ALA A 60 -2.64 -4.80 4.68
CA ALA A 60 -2.40 -3.73 5.64
C ALA A 60 -1.50 -4.15 6.81
N LYS A 61 -1.50 -5.44 7.18
CA LYS A 61 -0.59 -5.99 8.21
C LYS A 61 0.88 -5.92 7.77
N GLN A 62 1.16 -6.04 6.48
CA GLN A 62 2.53 -6.03 5.94
C GLN A 62 3.09 -4.61 5.69
N MET A 63 2.23 -3.58 5.64
CA MET A 63 2.65 -2.21 5.36
C MET A 63 2.96 -1.41 6.62
N SER A 64 4.00 -0.60 6.63
CA SER A 64 4.24 0.42 7.65
C SER A 64 3.26 1.60 7.53
N GLU A 65 3.11 2.40 8.59
CA GLU A 65 2.28 3.61 8.53
C GLU A 65 2.79 4.63 7.49
N LYS A 66 4.11 4.67 7.29
CA LYS A 66 4.75 5.53 6.28
C LYS A 66 4.38 5.09 4.87
N GLU A 67 4.40 3.79 4.59
CA GLU A 67 3.98 3.25 3.28
C GLU A 67 2.50 3.50 3.03
N ILE A 68 1.64 3.27 4.05
CA ILE A 68 0.21 3.55 3.97
C ILE A 68 -0.05 5.02 3.60
N LYS A 69 0.64 5.96 4.25
CA LYS A 69 0.53 7.38 3.95
C LYS A 69 0.99 7.71 2.53
N ALA A 70 2.15 7.20 2.12
CA ALA A 70 2.70 7.44 0.79
C ALA A 70 1.77 6.91 -0.33
N ASP A 71 1.20 5.72 -0.15
CA ASP A 71 0.26 5.15 -1.12
C ASP A 71 -1.09 5.87 -1.11
N ALA A 72 -1.57 6.31 0.06
CA ALA A 72 -2.78 7.12 0.16
C ALA A 72 -2.65 8.46 -0.60
N GLU A 73 -1.52 9.15 -0.46
CA GLU A 73 -1.21 10.37 -1.20
C GLU A 73 -1.08 10.13 -2.71
N LYS A 74 -0.51 8.98 -3.09
CA LYS A 74 -0.29 8.61 -4.49
C LYS A 74 -1.58 8.24 -5.24
N TYR A 75 -2.46 7.47 -4.61
CA TYR A 75 -3.63 6.87 -5.27
C TYR A 75 -4.96 7.53 -4.89
N GLY A 76 -4.99 8.34 -3.84
CA GLY A 76 -6.18 9.05 -3.41
C GLY A 76 -6.62 10.14 -4.38
N LYS A 77 -7.89 10.50 -4.26
CA LYS A 77 -8.49 11.64 -4.94
C LYS A 77 -7.75 12.92 -4.56
N LYS A 78 -7.31 13.66 -5.58
CA LYS A 78 -6.72 14.99 -5.44
C LYS A 78 -7.80 16.05 -5.24
#